data_AF-A0A0J1CNT5-F1
#
_entry.id   AF-A0A0J1CNT5-F1
#
_cell.length_a   1.000
_cell.length_b   1.000
_cell.length_c   1.000
_cell.angle_alpha   90.00
_cell.angle_beta   90.00
_cell.angle_gamma   90.00
#
_symmetry.space_group_name_H-M   'P 1'
#
loop_
_entity.id
_entity.type
_entity.pdbx_description
1 polymer ?
#
loop_
_entity_poly.entity_id
_entity_poly.type
_entity_poly.pdbx_seq_one_letter_code
_entity_poly.pdbx_strand_id
1 'polypeptide(L)'
;MERSEFVTAIRQLDAAAEILAKAGPQDWEFDALRLLAFFRRYDNLGPGLEAFVTSDDELFARTAQAALTMAGRNEFTASHALLEQARSLLLAT
;
A
#
# COMPACT_ATOMS: atom_id res chain seq x y z
N MET A 1 14.86 0.20 5.53
CA MET A 1 14.82 1.33 4.58
C MET A 1 14.80 2.63 5.36
N GLU A 2 15.11 3.76 4.73
CA GLU A 2 15.01 5.06 5.40
C GLU A 2 13.54 5.45 5.64
N ARG A 3 13.27 6.21 6.71
CA ARG A 3 11.88 6.61 7.05
C ARG A 3 11.18 7.36 5.91
N SER A 4 11.91 8.22 5.19
CA SER A 4 11.38 8.97 4.05
C SER A 4 10.97 8.05 2.89
N GLU A 5 11.72 6.98 2.65
CA GLU A 5 11.43 5.99 1.62
C GLU A 5 10.19 5.18 2.01
N PHE A 6 10.08 4.79 3.29
CA PHE A 6 8.91 4.11 3.83
C PHE A 6 7.64 4.95 3.67
N VAL A 7 7.69 6.23 4.07
CA VAL A 7 6.54 7.14 3.92
C VAL A 7 6.15 7.31 2.45
N THR A 8 7.14 7.41 1.56
CA THR A 8 6.88 7.46 0.11
C THR A 8 6.14 6.20 -0.37
N ALA A 9 6.62 5.02 0.02
CA ALA A 9 6.00 3.75 -0.35
C ALA A 9 4.58 3.62 0.21
N ILE A 10 4.34 3.99 1.47
CA ILE A 10 3.01 4.00 2.07
C ILE A 10 2.04 4.91 1.31
N ARG A 11 2.47 6.10 0.90
CA ARG A 11 1.63 7.02 0.11
C ARG A 11 1.31 6.48 -1.28
N GLN A 12 2.24 5.76 -1.90
CA GLN A 12 1.97 5.08 -3.17
C GLN A 12 0.91 3.99 -3.01
N LEU A 13 1.00 3.21 -1.92
CA LEU A 13 0.02 2.16 -1.59
C LEU A 13 -1.36 2.73 -1.23
N ASP A 14 -1.41 3.82 -0.46
CA ASP A 14 -2.64 4.57 -0.15
C ASP A 14 -3.33 5.04 -1.43
N ALA A 15 -2.58 5.71 -2.32
CA ALA A 15 -3.11 6.18 -3.60
C ALA A 15 -3.59 5.04 -4.50
N ALA A 16 -2.85 3.93 -4.57
CA ALA A 16 -3.23 2.75 -5.33
C ALA A 16 -4.53 2.11 -4.81
N ALA A 17 -4.67 1.97 -3.49
CA ALA A 17 -5.87 1.46 -2.84
C ALA A 17 -7.06 2.42 -3.02
N GLU A 18 -6.84 3.74 -2.99
CA GLU A 18 -7.89 4.73 -3.23
C GLU A 18 -8.41 4.67 -4.68
N ILE A 19 -7.51 4.56 -5.66
CA ILE A 19 -7.89 4.37 -7.07
C ILE A 19 -8.71 3.08 -7.21
N LEU A 20 -8.26 1.98 -6.62
CA LEU A 20 -8.97 0.70 -6.66
C LEU A 20 -10.36 0.80 -6.02
N ALA A 21 -10.50 1.50 -4.89
CA ALA A 21 -11.78 1.67 -4.21
C ALA A 21 -12.77 2.52 -5.01
N LYS A 22 -12.29 3.50 -5.79
CA LYS A 22 -13.15 4.41 -6.56
C LYS A 22 -13.48 3.93 -7.97
N ALA A 23 -12.54 3.24 -8.61
CA ALA A 23 -12.62 2.90 -10.04
C ALA A 23 -12.50 1.40 -10.33
N GLY A 24 -12.19 0.58 -9.32
CA GLY A 24 -12.08 -0.87 -9.47
C GLY A 24 -13.43 -1.58 -9.58
N PRO A 25 -13.41 -2.92 -9.77
CA PRO A 25 -14.62 -3.73 -9.78
C PRO A 25 -15.41 -3.60 -8.47
N GLN A 26 -16.73 -3.51 -8.58
CA GLN A 26 -17.61 -3.28 -7.43
C GLN A 26 -17.52 -4.39 -6.37
N ASP A 27 -17.28 -5.63 -6.81
CA ASP A 27 -17.09 -6.78 -5.92
C ASP A 27 -15.86 -6.65 -5.01
N TRP A 28 -14.92 -5.76 -5.34
CA TRP A 28 -13.69 -5.53 -4.58
C TRP A 28 -13.69 -4.23 -3.78
N GLU A 29 -14.76 -3.43 -3.86
CA GLU A 29 -14.86 -2.13 -3.20
C GLU A 29 -14.58 -2.24 -1.68
N PHE A 30 -15.20 -3.21 -1.02
CA PHE A 30 -14.99 -3.43 0.42
C PHE A 30 -13.55 -3.77 0.76
N ASP A 31 -12.90 -4.62 -0.05
CA ASP A 31 -11.53 -5.03 0.21
C ASP A 31 -10.52 -3.92 -0.10
N ALA A 32 -10.77 -3.15 -1.16
CA ALA A 32 -10.00 -1.96 -1.48
C ALA A 32 -10.09 -0.90 -0.37
N LEU A 33 -11.28 -0.68 0.21
CA LEU A 33 -11.47 0.20 1.36
C LEU A 33 -10.76 -0.31 2.61
N ARG A 34 -10.74 -1.62 2.86
CA ARG A 34 -9.98 -2.26 3.95
C ARG A 34 -8.48 -2.00 3.80
N LEU A 35 -7.93 -2.21 2.60
CA LEU A 35 -6.53 -1.96 2.28
C LEU A 35 -6.18 -0.46 2.39
N LEU A 36 -7.07 0.42 1.91
CA LEU A 36 -6.92 1.86 2.04
C LEU A 36 -6.82 2.29 3.51
N ALA A 37 -7.76 1.84 4.35
CA ALA A 37 -7.74 2.13 5.78
C ALA A 37 -6.48 1.59 6.47
N PHE A 38 -5.99 0.43 6.03
CA PHE A 38 -4.77 -0.17 6.53
C PHE A 38 -3.54 0.72 6.24
N PHE A 39 -3.31 1.12 4.98
CA PHE A 39 -2.15 1.93 4.62
C PHE A 39 -2.22 3.36 5.17
N ARG A 40 -3.43 3.97 5.26
CA ARG A 40 -3.62 5.28 5.89
C ARG A 40 -3.17 5.33 7.34
N ARG A 41 -3.24 4.22 8.06
CA ARG A 41 -2.75 4.18 9.45
C ARG A 41 -1.27 4.53 9.51
N TYR A 42 -0.48 4.09 8.53
CA TYR A 42 0.96 4.33 8.49
C TYR A 42 1.34 5.76 8.07
N ASP A 43 0.54 6.43 7.23
CA ASP A 43 0.77 7.85 6.90
C ASP A 43 0.41 8.77 8.09
N ASN A 44 -0.53 8.35 8.95
CA ASN A 44 -0.96 9.09 10.13
C ASN A 44 -0.14 8.80 11.40
N LEU A 45 0.81 7.86 11.37
CA LEU A 45 1.67 7.54 12.50
C LEU A 45 2.66 8.71 12.71
N GLY A 46 2.37 9.52 13.74
CA GLY A 46 3.20 10.64 14.14
C GLY A 46 4.64 10.24 14.47
N PRO A 47 5.55 11.21 14.69
CA PRO A 47 7.00 10.98 14.83
C PRO A 47 7.46 10.10 15.99
N GLY A 48 6.56 9.57 16.83
CA GLY A 48 6.88 8.77 18.00
C GLY A 48 6.47 7.30 17.97
N LEU A 49 5.87 6.78 16.88
CA LEU A 49 5.59 5.34 16.77
C LEU A 49 6.71 4.59 16.05
N GLU A 50 6.93 3.38 16.56
CA GLU A 50 8.12 2.53 16.47
C GLU A 50 8.68 2.27 15.07
N ALA A 51 9.93 1.82 15.03
CA ALA A 51 10.64 1.45 13.82
C ALA A 51 9.78 0.52 12.95
N PHE A 52 9.33 1.05 11.81
CA PHE A 52 8.62 0.25 10.81
C PHE A 52 9.58 -0.80 10.26
N VAL A 53 9.27 -2.08 10.49
CA VAL A 53 10.06 -3.19 9.97
C VAL A 53 9.30 -3.82 8.83
N THR A 54 9.85 -3.69 7.63
CA THR A 54 9.44 -4.54 6.51
C THR A 54 10.27 -5.82 6.54
N SER A 55 9.71 -6.92 6.08
CA SER A 55 10.44 -8.19 5.93
C SER A 55 11.44 -8.15 4.77
N ASP A 56 11.21 -7.30 3.77
CA ASP A 56 12.13 -7.01 2.67
C ASP A 56 11.86 -5.58 2.15
N ASP A 57 12.79 -4.68 2.45
CA ASP A 57 12.69 -3.26 2.15
C ASP A 57 12.66 -2.95 0.65
N GLU A 58 13.53 -3.61 -0.12
CA GLU A 58 13.65 -3.38 -1.55
C GLU A 58 12.41 -3.91 -2.27
N LEU A 59 11.95 -5.10 -1.89
CA LEU A 59 10.73 -5.68 -2.44
C LEU A 59 9.51 -4.82 -2.07
N PHE A 60 9.42 -4.33 -0.83
CA PHE A 60 8.31 -3.48 -0.41
C PHE A 60 8.24 -2.19 -1.24
N ALA A 61 9.36 -1.48 -1.41
CA ALA A 61 9.40 -0.25 -2.20
C ALA A 61 9.02 -0.48 -3.67
N ARG A 62 9.53 -1.55 -4.29
CA ARG A 62 9.18 -1.91 -5.68
C ARG A 62 7.72 -2.29 -5.82
N THR A 63 7.18 -3.01 -4.84
CA THR A 63 5.76 -3.43 -4.80
C THR A 63 4.85 -2.20 -4.71
N ALA A 64 5.19 -1.22 -3.87
CA ALA A 64 4.43 0.03 -3.73
C ALA A 64 4.36 0.82 -5.04
N GLN A 65 5.51 1.02 -5.70
CA GLN A 65 5.57 1.70 -6.99
C GLN A 65 4.79 0.93 -8.07
N ALA A 66 4.92 -0.39 -8.11
CA ALA A 66 4.22 -1.23 -9.08
C ALA A 66 2.70 -1.19 -8.86
N ALA A 67 2.23 -1.28 -7.62
CA ALA A 67 0.80 -1.22 -7.29
C ALA A 67 0.17 0.07 -7.82
N LEU A 68 0.79 1.23 -7.56
CA LEU A 68 0.32 2.51 -8.07
C LEU A 68 0.33 2.58 -9.59
N THR A 69 1.40 2.07 -10.23
CA THR A 69 1.51 2.03 -11.70
C THR A 69 0.38 1.20 -12.31
N MET A 70 0.09 0.02 -11.76
CA MET A 70 -0.99 -0.85 -12.23
C MET A 70 -2.36 -0.22 -12.01
N ALA A 71 -2.59 0.38 -10.83
CA ALA A 71 -3.83 1.10 -10.54
C ALA A 71 -4.09 2.23 -11.55
N GLY A 72 -3.06 3.05 -11.84
CA GLY A 72 -3.16 4.14 -12.81
C GLY A 72 -3.39 3.69 -14.26
N ARG A 73 -3.08 2.42 -14.58
CA ARG A 73 -3.35 1.79 -15.87
C ARG A 73 -4.68 1.04 -15.91
N ASN A 74 -5.48 1.11 -14.85
CA ASN A 74 -6.69 0.33 -14.63
C ASN A 74 -6.45 -1.20 -14.61
N GLU A 75 -5.21 -1.63 -14.34
CA GLU A 75 -4.85 -3.04 -14.15
C GLU A 75 -5.17 -3.48 -12.71
N PHE A 76 -6.46 -3.42 -12.36
CA PHE A 76 -6.94 -3.51 -10.97
C PHE A 76 -6.61 -4.84 -10.29
N THR A 77 -6.68 -5.96 -11.01
CA THR A 77 -6.30 -7.29 -10.46
C THR A 77 -4.84 -7.33 -10.05
N ALA A 78 -3.95 -6.76 -10.88
CA ALA A 78 -2.53 -6.71 -10.60
C ALA A 78 -2.24 -5.74 -9.43
N SER A 79 -2.87 -4.57 -9.44
CA SER A 79 -2.77 -3.61 -8.34
C SER A 79 -3.21 -4.22 -7.00
N HIS A 80 -4.35 -4.89 -6.98
CA HIS A 80 -4.88 -5.56 -5.78
C HIS A 80 -3.92 -6.62 -5.23
N ALA A 81 -3.38 -7.49 -6.09
CA ALA A 81 -2.41 -8.50 -5.68
C ALA A 81 -1.13 -7.87 -5.07
N LEU A 82 -0.66 -6.77 -5.65
CA LEU A 82 0.50 -6.02 -5.15
C LEU A 82 0.20 -5.31 -3.81
N LEU A 83 -1.01 -4.79 -3.62
CA LEU A 83 -1.44 -4.23 -2.34
C LEU A 83 -1.46 -5.29 -1.23
N GLU A 84 -1.98 -6.48 -1.52
CA GLU A 84 -1.96 -7.63 -0.59
C GLU A 84 -0.52 -8.08 -0.28
N GLN A 85 0.35 -8.12 -1.29
CA GLN A 85 1.78 -8.41 -1.10
C GLN A 85 2.46 -7.36 -0.22
N ALA A 86 2.26 -6.07 -0.50
CA ALA A 86 2.82 -5.02 0.33
C ALA A 86 2.32 -5.11 1.78
N ARG A 87 1.05 -5.48 1.99
CA ARG A 87 0.50 -5.74 3.32
C ARG A 87 1.22 -6.88 4.03
N SER A 88 1.49 -8.00 3.33
CA SER A 88 2.16 -9.16 3.94
C SER A 88 3.64 -8.91 4.25
N LEU A 89 4.27 -7.95 3.56
CA LEU A 89 5.66 -7.56 3.81
C LEU A 89 5.81 -6.69 5.06
N LEU A 90 4.75 -6.02 5.51
CA LEU A 90 4.73 -5.27 6.76
C LEU A 90 4.62 -6.23 7.94
N LEU A 91 5.63 -6.22 8.82
CA LEU A 91 5.55 -6.99 10.05
C LEU A 91 4.55 -6.31 11.00
N ALA A 92 3.65 -7.10 11.58
CA ALA A 92 2.81 -6.65 12.68
C ALA A 92 3.71 -6.49 13.91
N THR A 93 4.05 -5.23 14.24
CA THR A 93 4.55 -4.83 15.56
C THR A 93 3.40 -4.72 16.54
#